data_AF-A0A937AV42-F1
#
_entry.id   AF-A0A937AV42-F1
#
_cell.length_a   1.000
_cell.length_b   1.000
_cell.length_c   1.000
_cell.angle_alpha   90.00
_cell.angle_beta   90.00
_cell.angle_gamma   90.00
#
_symmetry.space_group_name_H-M   'P 1'
#
loop_
_entity.id
_entity.type
_entity.pdbx_description
1 polymer ?
#
loop_
_entity_poly.entity_id
_entity_poly.type
_entity_poly.pdbx_seq_one_letter_code
_entity_poly.pdbx_strand_id
1 'polypeptide(L)'
;MMPREWGRDPFYTFLPRERNEGFGDVYAGMIRFKQSFPKQHLQTWVGFGYYHLPDVTNTRLNKYGMPSYTQFNIDIQYQFMGILKGMNAQFLYVYKGQEGNSYGNNKYVIHKVNTSLFNLILNYHF
;
A
#
# COMPACT_ATOMS: atom_id res chain seq x y z
N MET A 1 -16.01 -12.79 -10.16
CA MET A 1 -16.26 -11.46 -9.56
C MET A 1 -15.82 -11.54 -8.11
N MET A 2 -14.98 -10.64 -7.63
CA MET A 2 -14.63 -10.56 -6.20
C MET A 2 -15.52 -9.48 -5.57
N PRO A 3 -16.73 -9.82 -5.06
CA PRO A 3 -17.55 -8.88 -4.34
C PRO A 3 -16.92 -8.53 -3.00
N ARG A 4 -17.14 -7.30 -2.56
CA ARG A 4 -16.63 -6.73 -1.31
C ARG A 4 -17.22 -7.43 -0.09
N GLU A 5 -16.43 -8.23 0.60
CA GLU A 5 -16.67 -8.51 2.03
C GLU A 5 -15.98 -7.41 2.85
N TRP A 6 -16.73 -6.75 3.74
CA TRP A 6 -16.13 -5.85 4.73
C TRP A 6 -15.31 -6.67 5.71
N GLY A 7 -14.00 -6.39 5.79
CA GLY A 7 -13.15 -6.84 6.89
C GLY A 7 -12.25 -8.05 6.62
N ARG A 8 -12.32 -8.69 5.46
CA ARG A 8 -11.36 -9.74 5.07
C ARG A 8 -10.99 -9.62 3.61
N ASP A 9 -9.73 -9.32 3.35
CA ASP A 9 -9.15 -9.43 2.01
C ASP A 9 -8.19 -10.62 2.03
N PRO A 10 -8.56 -11.78 1.46
CA PRO A 10 -7.83 -13.03 1.64
C PRO A 10 -6.55 -13.14 0.79
N PHE A 11 -6.14 -12.08 0.08
CA PHE A 11 -5.10 -12.19 -0.94
C PHE A 11 -3.70 -11.75 -0.47
N TYR A 12 -2.71 -12.54 -0.85
CA TYR A 12 -1.28 -12.37 -0.54
C TYR A 12 -0.52 -11.54 -1.58
N THR A 13 -1.19 -11.05 -2.63
CA THR A 13 -0.55 -10.45 -3.81
C THR A 13 -0.68 -8.93 -3.87
N PHE A 14 -0.99 -8.27 -2.75
CA PHE A 14 -0.97 -6.82 -2.66
C PHE A 14 -0.36 -6.31 -1.35
N LEU A 15 0.14 -5.08 -1.38
CA LEU A 15 0.69 -4.38 -0.23
C LEU A 15 -0.42 -3.62 0.51
N PRO A 16 -0.35 -3.52 1.84
CA PRO A 16 -1.30 -2.72 2.62
C PRO A 16 -1.45 -1.32 2.03
N ARG A 17 -2.67 -0.78 2.15
CA ARG A 17 -3.09 0.55 1.66
C ARG A 17 -3.40 0.58 0.16
N GLU A 18 -3.42 -0.58 -0.48
CA GLU A 18 -4.10 -0.81 -1.76
C GLU A 18 -4.97 -2.06 -1.69
N ARG A 19 -5.86 -2.22 -2.67
CA ARG A 19 -6.72 -3.41 -2.84
C ARG A 19 -6.98 -3.62 -4.33
N ASN A 20 -6.95 -4.86 -4.78
CA ASN A 20 -7.22 -5.21 -6.19
C ASN A 20 -8.72 -5.50 -6.44
N GLU A 21 -9.62 -4.70 -5.86
CA GLU A 21 -11.07 -4.86 -6.03
C GLU A 21 -11.56 -4.12 -7.29
N GLY A 22 -12.58 -4.65 -7.98
CA GLY A 22 -13.19 -3.99 -9.14
C GLY A 22 -12.35 -4.06 -10.42
N PHE A 23 -11.33 -4.92 -10.42
CA PHE A 23 -10.51 -5.23 -11.58
C PHE A 23 -10.69 -6.70 -12.00
N GLY A 24 -10.68 -6.95 -13.30
CA GLY A 24 -10.52 -8.28 -13.88
C GLY A 24 -9.15 -8.42 -14.52
N ASP A 25 -8.69 -9.65 -14.74
CA ASP A 25 -7.46 -9.92 -15.50
C ASP A 25 -6.21 -9.17 -14.99
N VAL A 26 -6.07 -9.07 -13.66
CA VAL A 26 -4.93 -8.40 -13.01
C VAL A 26 -3.80 -9.40 -12.80
N TYR A 27 -2.60 -8.98 -13.16
CA TYR A 27 -1.36 -9.68 -12.82
C TYR A 27 -0.61 -8.86 -11.78
N ALA A 28 -0.45 -9.42 -10.59
CA ALA A 28 0.17 -8.73 -9.47
C ALA A 28 1.24 -9.59 -8.81
N GLY A 29 2.36 -8.97 -8.45
CA GLY A 29 3.45 -9.59 -7.70
C GLY A 29 4.00 -8.63 -6.68
N MET A 30 4.33 -9.12 -5.48
CA MET A 30 4.97 -8.31 -4.45
C MET A 30 6.04 -9.09 -3.71
N ILE A 31 7.01 -8.34 -3.20
CA ILE A 31 8.01 -8.81 -2.24
C ILE A 31 7.91 -7.97 -0.97
N ARG A 32 8.13 -8.62 0.17
CA ARG A 32 8.08 -7.96 1.48
C ARG A 32 9.21 -8.48 2.36
N PHE A 33 9.95 -7.56 2.94
CA PHE A 33 10.99 -7.85 3.90
C PHE A 33 10.60 -7.24 5.25
N LYS A 34 10.63 -8.04 6.31
CA LYS A 34 10.33 -7.61 7.67
C LYS A 34 11.49 -8.00 8.58
N GLN A 35 11.97 -7.05 9.37
CA GLN A 35 13.04 -7.25 10.32
C GLN A 35 12.66 -6.70 11.69
N SER A 36 12.99 -7.45 12.74
CA SER A 36 12.82 -7.02 14.12
C SER A 36 14.18 -6.89 14.79
N PHE A 37 14.38 -5.79 15.51
CA PHE A 37 15.58 -5.47 16.28
C PHE A 37 15.19 -5.29 17.75
N PRO A 38 15.04 -6.40 18.51
CA PRO A 38 14.51 -6.35 19.87
C PRO A 38 15.37 -5.52 20.84
N LYS A 39 16.71 -5.56 20.70
CA LYS A 39 17.62 -4.77 21.55
C LYS A 39 17.40 -3.25 21.36
N GLN A 40 17.10 -2.84 20.14
CA GLN A 40 16.85 -1.45 19.75
C GLN A 40 15.38 -1.06 19.86
N HIS A 41 14.48 -1.98 20.24
CA HIS A 41 13.05 -1.73 20.38
C HIS A 41 12.41 -1.24 19.08
N LEU A 42 12.95 -1.75 17.96
CA LEU A 42 12.63 -1.29 16.62
C LEU A 42 12.14 -2.47 15.77
N GLN A 43 11.06 -2.26 15.03
CA GLN A 43 10.58 -3.18 14.01
C GLN A 43 10.43 -2.43 12.69
N THR A 44 10.96 -2.98 11.61
CA THR A 44 10.85 -2.36 10.29
C THR A 44 10.30 -3.37 9.28
N TRP A 45 9.55 -2.86 8.31
CA TRP A 45 9.29 -3.63 7.10
C TRP A 45 9.25 -2.75 5.86
N VAL A 46 9.64 -3.34 4.75
CA VAL A 46 9.65 -2.71 3.44
C VAL A 46 8.94 -3.64 2.47
N GLY A 47 8.12 -3.08 1.60
CA GLY A 47 7.40 -3.82 0.56
C GLY A 47 7.54 -3.14 -0.79
N PHE A 48 7.68 -3.94 -1.84
CA PHE A 48 7.61 -3.50 -3.21
C PHE A 48 6.63 -4.39 -3.98
N GLY A 49 5.73 -3.78 -4.75
CA GLY A 49 4.72 -4.49 -5.52
C GLY A 49 4.55 -3.88 -6.91
N TYR A 50 4.35 -4.75 -7.90
CA TYR A 50 4.03 -4.39 -9.27
C TYR A 50 2.64 -4.94 -9.61
N TYR A 51 1.79 -4.08 -10.16
CA TYR A 51 0.40 -4.40 -10.49
C TYR A 51 0.15 -4.00 -11.94
N HIS A 52 -0.05 -5.01 -12.77
CA HIS A 52 -0.45 -4.86 -14.16
C HIS A 52 -1.97 -5.01 -14.26
N LEU A 53 -2.64 -3.89 -14.54
CA LEU A 53 -4.08 -3.79 -14.66
C LEU A 53 -4.49 -3.67 -16.13
N PRO A 54 -5.72 -4.05 -16.49
CA PRO A 54 -6.30 -3.71 -17.79
C PRO A 54 -6.33 -2.20 -18.02
N ASP A 55 -6.29 -1.80 -19.29
CA ASP A 55 -6.24 -0.40 -19.69
C ASP A 55 -7.33 0.47 -19.04
N VAL A 56 -7.02 1.74 -18.77
CA VAL A 56 -7.91 2.69 -18.11
C VAL A 56 -9.19 3.00 -18.91
N THR A 57 -9.21 2.68 -20.21
CA THR A 57 -10.39 2.81 -21.07
C THR A 57 -11.29 1.57 -21.04
N ASN A 58 -10.79 0.42 -20.58
CA ASN A 58 -11.55 -0.81 -20.49
C ASN A 58 -12.41 -0.84 -19.23
N THR A 59 -13.53 -0.11 -19.24
CA THR A 59 -14.44 0.01 -18.08
C THR A 59 -15.05 -1.31 -17.61
N ARG A 60 -15.11 -2.33 -18.48
CA ARG A 60 -15.60 -3.68 -18.15
C ARG A 60 -14.67 -4.40 -17.18
N LEU A 61 -13.37 -4.30 -17.40
CA LEU A 61 -12.34 -4.98 -16.58
C LEU A 61 -11.63 -4.03 -15.61
N ASN A 62 -11.73 -2.71 -15.81
CA ASN A 62 -11.14 -1.67 -15.00
C ASN A 62 -12.21 -0.65 -14.61
N LYS A 63 -13.04 -1.02 -13.63
CA LYS A 63 -14.19 -0.20 -13.19
C LYS A 63 -13.78 1.20 -12.74
N TYR A 64 -12.60 1.33 -12.15
CA TYR A 64 -12.11 2.57 -11.57
C TYR A 64 -11.21 3.38 -12.51
N GLY A 65 -10.89 2.87 -13.71
CA GLY A 65 -9.93 3.48 -14.62
C GLY A 65 -8.60 3.76 -13.91
N MET A 66 -8.07 2.75 -13.23
CA MET A 66 -6.80 2.84 -12.52
C MET A 66 -5.69 2.33 -13.43
N PRO A 67 -4.67 3.13 -13.75
CA PRO A 67 -3.56 2.65 -14.57
C PRO A 67 -2.75 1.61 -13.79
N SER A 68 -2.04 0.73 -14.51
CA SER A 68 -1.01 -0.12 -13.92
C SER A 68 -0.04 0.70 -13.07
N TYR A 69 0.42 0.14 -11.96
CA TYR A 69 1.18 0.88 -10.98
C TYR A 69 2.21 0.03 -10.26
N THR A 70 3.25 0.71 -9.78
CA THR A 70 4.17 0.20 -8.77
C THR A 70 3.81 0.78 -7.42
N GLN A 71 3.99 0.01 -6.36
CA GLN A 71 3.79 0.46 -5.00
C GLN A 71 4.98 0.10 -4.14
N PHE A 72 5.41 1.06 -3.34
CA PHE A 72 6.51 0.92 -2.40
C PHE A 72 6.05 1.36 -1.02
N ASN A 73 6.25 0.51 -0.01
CA ASN A 73 5.87 0.79 1.36
C ASN A 73 7.09 0.68 2.27
N ILE A 74 7.23 1.63 3.18
CA ILE A 74 8.13 1.56 4.34
C ILE A 74 7.29 1.71 5.60
N ASP A 75 7.59 0.91 6.61
CA ASP A 75 7.03 1.01 7.95
C ASP A 75 8.15 0.84 8.97
N ILE A 76 8.28 1.80 9.86
CA ILE A 76 9.26 1.83 10.93
C ILE A 76 8.49 2.05 12.22
N GLN A 77 8.61 1.10 13.15
CA GLN A 77 7.93 1.11 14.44
C GLN A 77 8.98 1.11 15.55
N TYR A 78 8.84 2.04 16.49
CA TYR A 78 9.71 2.17 17.64
C TYR A 78 8.89 2.13 18.93
N GLN A 79 9.30 1.30 19.87
CA GLN A 79 8.68 1.19 21.19
C GLN A 79 9.54 1.94 22.20
N PHE A 80 8.95 2.91 22.89
CA PHE A 80 9.67 3.71 23.87
C PHE A 80 9.88 2.94 25.19
N MET A 81 10.98 3.25 25.88
CA MET A 81 11.35 2.70 27.18
C MET A 81 11.40 3.78 28.27
N GLY A 82 11.57 3.33 29.52
CA GLY A 82 11.77 4.20 30.67
C GLY A 82 10.51 4.99 31.02
N ILE A 83 10.61 6.32 31.10
CA ILE A 83 9.51 7.21 31.47
C ILE A 83 8.37 7.16 30.44
N LEU A 84 8.68 6.87 29.17
CA LEU A 84 7.72 6.78 28.07
C LEU A 84 7.28 5.34 27.77
N LYS A 85 7.49 4.42 28.72
CA LYS A 85 7.05 3.03 28.58
C LYS A 85 5.54 2.98 28.31
N GLY A 86 5.15 2.21 27.29
CA GLY A 86 3.76 2.13 26.80
C GLY A 86 3.49 3.01 25.58
N MET A 87 4.38 3.96 25.25
CA MET A 87 4.30 4.73 24.01
C MET A 87 4.97 3.99 22.85
N ASN A 88 4.35 4.06 21.66
CA ASN A 88 4.85 3.53 20.40
C ASN A 88 4.80 4.62 19.32
N ALA A 89 5.90 4.83 18.61
CA ALA A 89 5.93 5.63 17.39
C ALA A 89 5.93 4.72 16.17
N GLN A 90 5.20 5.12 15.14
CA GLN A 90 5.20 4.46 13.86
C GLN A 90 5.26 5.48 12.74
N PHE A 91 6.25 5.33 11.87
CA PHE A 91 6.37 6.07 10.63
C PHE A 91 6.02 5.15 9.46
N LEU A 92 5.09 5.59 8.63
CA LEU A 92 4.68 4.91 7.41
C LEU A 92 4.93 5.82 6.22
N TYR A 93 5.55 5.27 5.19
CA TYR A 93 5.66 5.89 3.88
C TYR A 93 5.11 4.95 2.83
N VAL A 94 4.25 5.47 1.96
CA VAL A 94 3.75 4.75 0.79
C VAL A 94 3.98 5.63 -0.43
N TYR A 95 4.65 5.07 -1.43
CA TYR A 95 4.75 5.66 -2.75
C TYR A 95 4.00 4.78 -3.75
N LYS A 96 3.28 5.42 -4.66
CA LYS A 96 2.64 4.76 -5.78
C LYS A 96 3.03 5.44 -7.08
N GLY A 97 3.76 4.72 -7.93
CA GLY A 97 4.19 5.17 -9.25
C GLY A 97 3.23 4.71 -10.35
N GLN A 98 3.04 5.54 -11.38
CA GLN A 98 2.29 5.18 -12.57
C GLN A 98 3.16 4.37 -13.54
N GLU A 99 2.64 3.24 -14.03
CA GLU A 99 3.24 2.42 -15.09
C GLU A 99 2.36 2.35 -16.34
N GLY A 100 1.03 2.38 -16.15
CA GLY A 100 0.04 2.32 -17.23
C GLY A 100 -0.18 3.67 -17.92
N ASN A 101 -0.69 3.63 -19.16
CA ASN A 101 -0.99 4.84 -19.91
C ASN A 101 -2.23 5.57 -19.35
N SER A 102 -2.12 6.89 -19.17
CA SER A 102 -3.23 7.76 -18.78
C SER A 102 -3.83 8.54 -19.95
N TYR A 103 -3.30 8.36 -21.17
CA TYR A 103 -3.71 9.06 -22.39
C TYR A 103 -3.74 10.58 -22.24
N GLY A 104 -2.83 11.13 -21.43
CA GLY A 104 -2.80 12.56 -21.10
C GLY A 104 -4.01 13.07 -20.31
N ASN A 105 -4.84 12.17 -19.77
CA ASN A 105 -6.04 12.53 -19.04
C ASN A 105 -5.84 12.42 -17.53
N ASN A 106 -5.84 13.57 -16.86
CA ASN A 106 -5.61 13.69 -15.42
C ASN A 106 -6.63 12.94 -14.56
N LYS A 107 -7.82 12.61 -15.06
CA LYS A 107 -8.83 11.83 -14.31
C LYS A 107 -8.35 10.42 -13.94
N TYR A 108 -7.34 9.91 -14.65
CA TYR A 108 -6.73 8.60 -14.39
C TYR A 108 -5.51 8.69 -13.47
N VAL A 109 -5.01 9.89 -13.20
CA VAL A 109 -3.79 10.13 -12.40
C VAL A 109 -4.13 10.69 -11.03
N ILE A 110 -4.95 11.75 -10.98
CA ILE A 110 -5.29 12.47 -9.76
C ILE A 110 -5.91 11.52 -8.73
N HIS A 111 -5.34 11.52 -7.52
CA HIS A 111 -5.72 10.66 -6.38
C HIS A 111 -5.64 9.15 -6.64
N LYS A 112 -4.98 8.71 -7.73
CA LYS A 112 -4.86 7.29 -8.10
C LYS A 112 -3.44 6.80 -8.12
N VAL A 113 -2.54 7.51 -8.81
CA VAL A 113 -1.12 7.17 -9.02
C VAL A 113 -0.26 8.43 -8.96
N ASN A 114 1.06 8.27 -8.93
CA ASN A 114 2.03 9.34 -8.68
C ASN A 114 1.75 10.06 -7.36
N THR A 115 1.56 9.27 -6.31
CA THR A 115 1.21 9.77 -4.98
C THR A 115 2.19 9.27 -3.93
N SER A 116 2.51 10.16 -3.00
CA SER A 116 3.31 9.86 -1.82
C SER A 116 2.48 10.16 -0.58
N LEU A 117 2.39 9.18 0.32
CA LEU A 117 1.68 9.29 1.58
C LEU A 117 2.67 9.09 2.73
N PHE A 118 2.67 10.03 3.66
CA PHE A 118 3.47 9.99 4.89
C PHE A 118 2.53 10.00 6.08
N ASN A 119 2.62 9.00 6.96
CA ASN A 119 1.91 9.00 8.23
C ASN A 119 2.90 8.88 9.38
N LEU A 120 2.77 9.76 10.36
CA LEU A 120 3.40 9.63 11.67
C LEU A 120 2.31 9.34 12.69
N ILE A 121 2.42 8.21 13.38
CA ILE A 121 1.43 7.71 14.32
C ILE A 121 2.11 7.56 15.68
N LEU A 122 1.48 8.10 16.71
CA LEU A 122 1.90 7.94 18.10
C LEU A 122 0.75 7.27 18.86
N ASN A 123 1.00 6.09 19.42
CA ASN A 123 0.04 5.35 20.22
C ASN A 123 0.56 5.25 21.66
N TYR A 124 -0.33 5.37 22.64
CA TYR A 124 -0.01 5.12 24.04
C TYR A 124 -0.94 4.04 24.58
N HIS A 125 -0.33 3.00 25.17
CA HIS A 125 -1.02 1.89 25.81
C HIS A 125 -0.88 2.03 27.33
N PHE A 126 -2.02 2.12 28.01
CA PHE A 126 -2.15 2.19 29.47
C PHE A 126 -2.02 0.82 30.12
#